data_AF-A0A6L3XQ20-F1
#
_entry.id   AF-A0A6L3XQ20-F1
#
_cell.length_a   1.000
_cell.length_b   1.000
_cell.length_c   1.000
_cell.angle_alpha   90.00
_cell.angle_beta   90.00
_cell.angle_gamma   90.00
#
_symmetry.space_group_name_H-M   'P 1'
#
loop_
_entity.id
_entity.type
_entity.pdbx_description
1 polymer ?
#
loop_
_entity_poly.entity_id
_entity_poly.type
_entity_poly.pdbx_seq_one_letter_code
_entity_poly.pdbx_strand_id
1 'polypeptide(L)'
;AQAAGVVLLSGEQQQHLQQSLQALTDEEKVLLAQQQSQQKDFQWLTRNDELIREQQRAAASQQQAQQALTDAAPQLAKLKLAQPAAQLRPLWEYQQEQTTRLAQTTERIVEVNTRLLDRAVQRSRIRNGALRNREQLQTEHKVLTQWLTEHDRFRQWGQEIAGWRAHFTQLGRDKNQLVAQSARMAELRQKLAEMPESRLTLTAEDLATAMEQQAQSRALRQRLTALHARYQPLQKRLRQNAESVQKAQAEQAKFNETLILRRQQFKEKNQHYADLKALCEREATIKDLENYRAQLEAGKPCPLCGSREHPAGVQYQALELTDNQRRRDALEKEVAALKEEGLLVLGQVNALTQQIQRETEEAQALSEEEQALTKEWLEVCASLNIALNIQDDIAPWMSEQEQYERQLYQLSQRLTLQNQLNEQEGQARQYQQQLTATRQALAASLQSLSLSVPDEGAESAWLSARESEYTLWQEKQAQHGTI
;
A
#
# COMPACT_ATOMS: atom_id res chain seq x y z
N ALA A 1 133.13 -168.23 -45.18
CA ALA A 1 133.65 -169.37 -44.41
C ALA A 1 132.74 -170.56 -44.68
N GLN A 2 133.32 -171.74 -44.94
CA GLN A 2 132.74 -173.11 -44.82
C GLN A 2 131.34 -173.38 -45.46
N ALA A 3 131.27 -174.28 -46.44
CA ALA A 3 131.04 -175.73 -46.27
C ALA A 3 129.52 -176.04 -46.32
N ALA A 4 129.03 -176.80 -47.29
CA ALA A 4 128.99 -178.26 -47.35
C ALA A 4 127.52 -178.75 -47.27
N GLY A 5 127.18 -179.69 -48.15
CA GLY A 5 126.00 -180.56 -48.09
C GLY A 5 124.66 -179.89 -48.37
N VAL A 6 124.02 -180.00 -49.54
CA VAL A 6 123.91 -181.16 -50.44
C VAL A 6 123.69 -182.48 -49.69
N VAL A 7 122.44 -182.68 -49.28
CA VAL A 7 121.67 -183.89 -49.60
C VAL A 7 120.37 -183.37 -50.25
N LEU A 8 120.02 -183.80 -51.46
CA LEU A 8 118.86 -183.28 -52.22
C LEU A 8 117.60 -184.12 -51.92
N LEU A 9 116.53 -183.47 -51.43
CA LEU A 9 115.15 -183.92 -51.60
C LEU A 9 114.69 -183.53 -53.00
N SER A 10 113.93 -184.42 -53.62
CA SER A 10 113.60 -184.41 -55.03
C SER A 10 112.91 -183.12 -55.47
N GLY A 11 113.07 -182.79 -56.75
CA GLY A 11 112.30 -181.71 -57.39
C GLY A 11 110.80 -181.89 -57.23
N GLU A 12 110.35 -183.12 -56.97
CA GLU A 12 108.95 -183.39 -56.65
C GLU A 12 108.51 -182.77 -55.32
N GLN A 13 109.37 -182.70 -54.30
CA GLN A 13 108.98 -182.09 -53.03
C GLN A 13 108.89 -180.56 -53.09
N GLN A 14 109.74 -179.91 -53.90
CA GLN A 14 109.72 -178.45 -54.02
C GLN A 14 108.54 -177.96 -54.89
N GLN A 15 108.18 -178.72 -55.94
CA GLN A 15 106.97 -178.42 -56.72
C GLN A 15 105.70 -178.57 -55.89
N HIS A 16 105.65 -179.51 -54.96
CA HIS A 16 104.48 -179.68 -54.09
C HIS A 16 104.22 -178.44 -53.21
N LEU A 17 105.28 -177.81 -52.69
CA LEU A 17 105.15 -176.60 -51.86
C LEU A 17 104.68 -175.39 -52.67
N GLN A 18 105.15 -175.23 -53.90
CA GLN A 18 104.67 -174.14 -54.77
C GLN A 18 103.20 -174.31 -55.15
N GLN A 19 102.76 -175.55 -55.44
CA GLN A 19 101.36 -175.82 -55.75
C GLN A 19 100.44 -175.54 -54.55
N SER A 20 100.89 -175.81 -53.32
CA SER A 20 100.09 -175.49 -52.14
C SER A 20 99.88 -173.99 -51.93
N LEU A 21 100.85 -173.16 -52.29
CA LEU A 21 100.75 -171.70 -52.12
C LEU A 21 99.77 -171.11 -53.15
N GLN A 22 99.78 -171.65 -54.37
CA GLN A 22 98.82 -171.29 -55.41
C GLN A 22 97.37 -171.56 -54.97
N ALA A 23 97.11 -172.75 -54.39
CA ALA A 23 95.78 -173.13 -53.92
C ALA A 23 95.23 -172.16 -52.85
N LEU A 24 96.07 -171.76 -51.90
CA LEU A 24 95.69 -170.81 -50.86
C LEU A 24 95.38 -169.40 -51.40
N THR A 25 96.06 -168.99 -52.48
CA THR A 25 95.85 -167.65 -53.07
C THR A 25 94.55 -167.61 -53.87
N ASP A 26 94.18 -168.71 -54.52
CA ASP A 26 92.91 -168.82 -55.23
C ASP A 26 91.72 -168.95 -54.26
N GLU A 27 91.91 -169.63 -53.12
CA GLU A 27 90.91 -169.65 -52.04
C GLU A 27 90.65 -168.24 -51.47
N GLU A 28 91.69 -167.43 -51.28
CA GLU A 28 91.55 -166.06 -50.79
C GLU A 28 90.71 -165.18 -51.74
N LYS A 29 90.90 -165.33 -53.06
CA LYS A 29 90.11 -164.61 -54.07
C LYS A 29 88.63 -165.01 -54.05
N VAL A 30 88.34 -166.30 -53.85
CA VAL A 30 86.95 -166.79 -53.76
C VAL A 30 86.26 -166.24 -52.52
N LEU A 31 86.96 -166.18 -51.39
CA LEU A 31 86.43 -165.62 -50.14
C LEU A 31 86.19 -164.11 -50.24
N LEU A 32 87.06 -163.36 -50.91
CA LEU A 32 86.85 -161.93 -51.17
C LEU A 32 85.63 -161.67 -52.08
N ALA A 33 85.42 -162.51 -53.11
CA ALA A 33 84.23 -162.41 -53.94
C ALA A 33 82.94 -162.74 -53.17
N GLN A 34 82.97 -163.74 -52.28
CA GLN A 34 81.86 -164.06 -51.38
C GLN A 34 81.57 -162.91 -50.40
N GLN A 35 82.60 -162.27 -49.84
CA GLN A 35 82.44 -161.11 -48.97
C GLN A 35 81.74 -159.95 -49.70
N GLN A 36 82.14 -159.66 -50.95
CA GLN A 36 81.50 -158.61 -51.76
C GLN A 36 80.04 -158.95 -52.09
N SER A 37 79.70 -160.22 -52.34
CA SER A 37 78.31 -160.66 -52.53
C SER A 37 77.47 -160.40 -51.29
N GLN A 38 77.96 -160.82 -50.12
CA GLN A 38 77.24 -160.66 -48.85
C GLN A 38 77.04 -159.19 -48.47
N GLN A 39 78.00 -158.30 -48.80
CA GLN A 39 77.83 -156.86 -48.60
C GLN A 39 76.69 -156.28 -49.47
N LYS A 40 76.53 -156.73 -50.71
CA LYS A 40 75.41 -156.30 -51.58
C LYS A 40 74.07 -156.78 -51.04
N ASP A 41 73.99 -158.03 -50.58
CA ASP A 41 72.77 -158.59 -50.00
C ASP A 41 72.35 -157.84 -48.73
N PHE A 42 73.31 -157.50 -47.87
CA PHE A 42 73.05 -156.69 -46.68
C PHE A 42 72.55 -155.27 -47.02
N GLN A 43 73.14 -154.62 -48.02
CA GLN A 43 72.67 -153.30 -48.50
C GLN A 43 71.25 -153.39 -49.06
N TRP A 44 70.90 -154.45 -49.79
CA TRP A 44 69.56 -154.66 -50.32
C TRP A 44 68.52 -154.86 -49.20
N LEU A 45 68.84 -155.69 -48.19
CA LEU A 45 67.95 -155.90 -47.03
C LEU A 45 67.73 -154.60 -46.26
N THR A 46 68.79 -153.83 -46.03
CA THR A 46 68.71 -152.52 -45.37
C THR A 46 67.80 -151.57 -46.16
N ARG A 47 67.94 -151.53 -47.49
CA ARG A 47 67.11 -150.69 -48.35
C ARG A 47 65.65 -151.13 -48.39
N ASN A 48 65.39 -152.43 -48.33
CA ASN A 48 64.03 -152.97 -48.27
C ASN A 48 63.33 -152.58 -46.95
N ASP A 49 64.03 -152.67 -45.81
CA ASP A 49 63.50 -152.24 -44.52
C ASP A 49 63.22 -150.72 -44.46
N GLU A 50 64.06 -149.90 -45.10
CA GLU A 50 63.81 -148.45 -45.25
C GLU A 50 62.50 -148.18 -46.00
N LEU A 51 62.29 -148.83 -47.14
CA LEU A 51 61.07 -148.66 -47.95
C LEU A 51 59.81 -149.13 -47.22
N ILE A 52 59.88 -150.23 -46.47
CA ILE A 52 58.76 -150.70 -45.63
C ILE A 52 58.43 -149.66 -44.55
N ARG A 53 59.44 -149.06 -43.90
CA ARG A 53 59.21 -147.99 -42.92
C ARG A 53 58.61 -146.73 -43.54
N GLU A 54 59.04 -146.34 -44.75
CA GLU A 54 58.46 -145.22 -45.49
C GLU A 54 56.99 -145.48 -45.86
N GLN A 55 56.69 -146.68 -46.35
CA GLN A 55 55.31 -147.09 -46.67
C GLN A 55 54.42 -147.02 -45.42
N GLN A 56 54.89 -147.52 -44.28
CA GLN A 56 54.16 -147.46 -43.02
C GLN A 56 53.95 -146.01 -42.53
N ARG A 57 54.95 -145.13 -42.66
CA ARG A 57 54.81 -143.69 -42.34
C ARG A 57 53.80 -142.99 -43.24
N ALA A 58 53.81 -143.28 -44.54
CA ALA A 58 52.87 -142.70 -45.49
C ALA A 58 51.43 -143.19 -45.25
N ALA A 59 51.25 -144.47 -44.91
CA ALA A 59 49.93 -145.00 -44.53
C ALA A 59 49.41 -144.35 -43.25
N ALA A 60 50.27 -144.17 -42.23
CA ALA A 60 49.90 -143.49 -41.00
C ALA A 60 49.54 -142.01 -41.23
N SER A 61 50.28 -141.29 -42.07
CA SER A 61 49.98 -139.88 -42.39
C SER A 61 48.68 -139.72 -43.18
N GLN A 62 48.39 -140.65 -44.10
CA GLN A 62 47.11 -140.69 -44.81
C GLN A 62 45.93 -140.91 -43.84
N GLN A 63 46.07 -141.87 -42.93
CA GLN A 63 45.02 -142.16 -41.95
C GLN A 63 44.80 -140.98 -40.99
N GLN A 64 45.88 -140.31 -40.56
CA GLN A 64 45.78 -139.09 -39.74
C GLN A 64 45.09 -137.94 -40.48
N ALA A 65 45.38 -137.74 -41.77
CA ALA A 65 44.71 -136.73 -42.58
C ALA A 65 43.20 -137.04 -42.78
N GLN A 66 42.85 -138.31 -42.96
CA GLN A 66 41.45 -138.75 -43.05
C GLN A 66 40.71 -138.55 -41.72
N GLN A 67 41.34 -138.86 -40.59
CA GLN A 67 40.77 -138.57 -39.27
C GLN A 67 40.57 -137.06 -39.06
N ALA A 68 41.57 -136.23 -39.39
CA ALA A 68 41.44 -134.78 -39.29
C ALA A 68 40.29 -134.21 -40.16
N LEU A 69 40.08 -134.76 -41.35
CA LEU A 69 38.91 -134.41 -42.20
C LEU A 69 37.59 -134.84 -41.57
N THR A 70 37.55 -136.02 -40.94
CA THR A 70 36.35 -136.55 -40.29
C THR A 70 36.01 -135.75 -39.03
N ASP A 71 37.01 -135.40 -38.22
CA ASP A 71 36.89 -134.58 -37.02
C ASP A 71 36.49 -133.12 -37.35
N ALA A 72 36.95 -132.59 -38.49
CA ALA A 72 36.58 -131.26 -38.97
C ALA A 72 35.21 -131.20 -39.69
N ALA A 73 34.67 -132.35 -40.13
CA ALA A 73 33.38 -132.42 -40.83
C ALA A 73 32.21 -131.72 -40.08
N PRO A 74 32.00 -131.90 -38.76
CA PRO A 74 30.95 -131.18 -38.04
C PRO A 74 31.16 -129.65 -37.99
N GLN A 75 32.41 -129.18 -37.90
CA GLN A 75 32.71 -127.73 -37.91
C GLN A 75 32.49 -127.13 -39.30
N LEU A 76 32.89 -127.84 -40.36
CA LEU A 76 32.63 -127.46 -41.74
C LEU A 76 31.13 -127.43 -42.06
N ALA A 77 30.34 -128.36 -41.53
CA ALA A 77 28.89 -128.34 -41.67
C ALA A 77 28.25 -127.11 -40.98
N LYS A 78 28.69 -126.75 -39.77
CA LYS A 78 28.25 -125.52 -39.08
C LYS A 78 28.59 -124.27 -39.86
N LEU A 79 29.79 -124.18 -40.44
CA LEU A 79 30.21 -123.04 -41.26
C LEU A 79 29.42 -122.95 -42.57
N LYS A 80 29.13 -124.08 -43.23
CA LYS A 80 28.28 -124.12 -44.44
C LYS A 80 26.85 -123.65 -44.15
N LEU A 81 26.28 -124.05 -43.00
CA LEU A 81 24.97 -123.57 -42.56
C LEU A 81 24.98 -122.07 -42.21
N ALA A 82 26.10 -121.55 -41.70
CA ALA A 82 26.25 -120.14 -41.34
C ALA A 82 26.67 -119.23 -42.52
N GLN A 83 27.15 -119.77 -43.63
CA GLN A 83 27.63 -119.01 -44.79
C GLN A 83 26.57 -118.07 -45.40
N PRO A 84 25.29 -118.49 -45.59
CA PRO A 84 24.25 -117.59 -46.08
C PRO A 84 23.98 -116.42 -45.11
N ALA A 85 23.97 -116.69 -43.79
CA ALA A 85 23.76 -115.67 -42.77
C ALA A 85 24.93 -114.67 -42.70
N ALA A 86 26.18 -115.14 -42.85
CA ALA A 86 27.36 -114.29 -42.89
C ALA A 86 27.38 -113.35 -44.11
N GLN A 87 26.89 -113.81 -45.27
CA GLN A 87 26.76 -112.99 -46.48
C GLN A 87 25.66 -111.92 -46.36
N LEU A 88 24.58 -112.20 -45.63
CA LEU A 88 23.47 -111.26 -45.42
C LEU A 88 23.72 -110.25 -44.28
N ARG A 89 24.65 -110.55 -43.36
CA ARG A 89 24.99 -109.71 -42.21
C ARG A 89 25.30 -108.23 -42.54
N PRO A 90 26.17 -107.88 -43.52
CA PRO A 90 26.45 -106.48 -43.83
C PRO A 90 25.24 -105.73 -44.39
N LEU A 91 24.37 -106.41 -45.15
CA LEU A 91 23.13 -105.83 -45.67
C LEU A 91 22.11 -105.58 -44.55
N TRP A 92 22.01 -106.50 -43.59
CA TRP A 92 21.16 -106.35 -42.41
C TRP A 92 21.67 -105.24 -41.48
N GLU A 93 22.97 -105.18 -41.21
CA GLU A 93 23.60 -104.11 -40.42
C GLU A 93 23.38 -102.75 -41.10
N TYR A 94 23.55 -102.66 -42.42
CA TYR A 94 23.22 -101.45 -43.19
C TYR A 94 21.73 -101.09 -43.09
N GLN A 95 20.81 -102.07 -43.22
CA GLN A 95 19.38 -101.83 -43.07
C GLN A 95 19.02 -101.35 -41.65
N GLN A 96 19.67 -101.90 -40.61
CA GLN A 96 19.47 -101.50 -39.23
C GLN A 96 20.00 -100.07 -38.98
N GLU A 97 21.12 -99.71 -39.58
CA GLU A 97 21.65 -98.35 -39.52
C GLU A 97 20.72 -97.36 -40.23
N GLN A 98 20.24 -97.69 -41.43
CA GLN A 98 19.31 -96.83 -42.18
C GLN A 98 17.98 -96.65 -41.44
N THR A 99 17.44 -97.71 -40.83
CA THR A 99 16.21 -97.60 -40.02
C THR A 99 16.41 -96.74 -38.78
N THR A 100 17.57 -96.84 -38.12
CA THR A 100 17.91 -95.98 -36.99
C THR A 100 18.09 -94.52 -37.41
N ARG A 101 18.81 -94.26 -38.50
CA ARG A 101 18.98 -92.90 -39.07
C ARG A 101 17.64 -92.30 -39.51
N LEU A 102 16.78 -93.10 -40.13
CA LEU A 102 15.42 -92.70 -40.48
C LEU A 102 14.65 -92.30 -39.23
N ALA A 103 14.61 -93.15 -38.20
CA ALA A 103 13.92 -92.86 -36.94
C ALA A 103 14.41 -91.57 -36.28
N GLN A 104 15.73 -91.37 -36.18
CA GLN A 104 16.33 -90.15 -35.64
C GLN A 104 15.97 -88.91 -36.47
N THR A 105 15.97 -89.03 -37.80
CA THR A 105 15.60 -87.93 -38.70
C THR A 105 14.12 -87.60 -38.57
N THR A 106 13.25 -88.61 -38.48
CA THR A 106 11.82 -88.44 -38.25
C THR A 106 11.54 -87.76 -36.92
N GLU A 107 12.21 -88.17 -35.83
CA GLU A 107 12.10 -87.53 -34.52
C GLU A 107 12.53 -86.06 -34.56
N ARG A 108 13.68 -85.78 -35.20
CA ARG A 108 14.19 -84.41 -35.36
C ARG A 108 13.28 -83.53 -36.21
N ILE A 109 12.65 -84.08 -37.26
CA ILE A 109 11.64 -83.39 -38.05
C ILE A 109 10.43 -83.05 -37.17
N VAL A 110 9.94 -83.99 -36.36
CA VAL A 110 8.83 -83.74 -35.44
C VAL A 110 9.19 -82.65 -34.43
N GLU A 111 10.37 -82.71 -33.81
CA GLU A 111 10.84 -81.70 -32.85
C GLU A 111 10.97 -80.29 -33.48
N VAL A 112 11.54 -80.19 -34.68
CA VAL A 112 11.65 -78.90 -35.38
C VAL A 112 10.26 -78.39 -35.77
N ASN A 113 9.39 -79.27 -36.24
CA ASN A 113 8.01 -78.89 -36.60
C ASN A 113 7.23 -78.40 -35.37
N THR A 114 7.32 -79.07 -34.22
CA THR A 114 6.65 -78.60 -33.00
C THR A 114 7.18 -77.25 -32.55
N ARG A 115 8.52 -77.05 -32.52
CA ARG A 115 9.14 -75.76 -32.19
C ARG A 115 8.72 -74.64 -33.16
N LEU A 116 8.64 -74.94 -34.46
CA LEU A 116 8.19 -73.97 -35.47
C LEU A 116 6.72 -73.61 -35.30
N LEU A 117 5.85 -74.59 -35.02
CA LEU A 117 4.43 -74.38 -34.73
C LEU A 117 4.26 -73.54 -33.46
N ASP A 118 4.97 -73.85 -32.37
CA ASP A 118 4.92 -73.09 -31.12
C ASP A 118 5.35 -71.63 -31.33
N ARG A 119 6.46 -71.40 -32.06
CA ARG A 119 6.92 -70.05 -32.43
C ARG A 119 5.90 -69.33 -33.32
N ALA A 120 5.26 -70.02 -34.26
CA ALA A 120 4.23 -69.45 -35.11
C ALA A 120 3.00 -69.02 -34.28
N VAL A 121 2.56 -69.86 -33.34
CA VAL A 121 1.49 -69.55 -32.39
C VAL A 121 1.86 -68.36 -31.50
N GLN A 122 3.08 -68.32 -30.95
CA GLN A 122 3.54 -67.20 -30.13
C GLN A 122 3.56 -65.88 -30.93
N ARG A 123 4.09 -65.88 -32.16
CA ARG A 123 4.08 -64.70 -33.03
C ARG A 123 2.66 -64.26 -33.38
N SER A 124 1.75 -65.21 -33.63
CA SER A 124 0.34 -64.93 -33.86
C SER A 124 -0.32 -64.31 -32.64
N ARG A 125 -0.07 -64.83 -31.43
CA ARG A 125 -0.57 -64.25 -30.17
C ARG A 125 -0.08 -62.82 -29.96
N ILE A 126 1.23 -62.57 -30.13
CA ILE A 126 1.80 -61.21 -30.01
C ILE A 126 1.18 -60.27 -31.04
N ARG A 127 1.10 -60.69 -32.31
CA ARG A 127 0.50 -59.88 -33.38
C ARG A 127 -0.97 -59.56 -33.08
N ASN A 128 -1.76 -60.56 -32.70
CA ASN A 128 -3.18 -60.38 -32.41
C ASN A 128 -3.38 -59.52 -31.15
N GLY A 129 -2.53 -59.66 -30.13
CA GLY A 129 -2.53 -58.79 -28.95
C GLY A 129 -2.20 -57.34 -29.31
N ALA A 130 -1.14 -57.11 -30.09
CA ALA A 130 -0.78 -55.78 -30.57
C ALA A 130 -1.87 -55.15 -31.47
N LEU A 131 -2.51 -55.94 -32.33
CA LEU A 131 -3.64 -55.48 -33.15
C LEU A 131 -4.84 -55.05 -32.29
N ARG A 132 -5.21 -55.85 -31.28
CA ARG A 132 -6.29 -55.49 -30.34
C ARG A 132 -5.95 -54.24 -29.54
N ASN A 133 -4.73 -54.12 -29.00
CA ASN A 133 -4.31 -52.94 -28.27
C ASN A 133 -4.32 -51.69 -29.17
N ARG A 134 -3.86 -51.82 -30.43
CA ARG A 134 -3.92 -50.74 -31.41
C ARG A 134 -5.36 -50.34 -31.72
N GLU A 135 -6.26 -51.30 -31.92
CA GLU A 135 -7.68 -51.03 -32.14
C GLU A 135 -8.32 -50.33 -30.94
N GLN A 136 -8.02 -50.77 -29.72
CA GLN A 136 -8.47 -50.13 -28.48
C GLN A 136 -7.97 -48.68 -28.38
N LEU A 137 -6.67 -48.43 -28.50
CA LEU A 137 -6.11 -47.08 -28.48
C LEU A 137 -6.68 -46.21 -29.61
N GLN A 138 -6.91 -46.76 -30.80
CA GLN A 138 -7.56 -46.05 -31.89
C GLN A 138 -9.01 -45.68 -31.57
N THR A 139 -9.77 -46.55 -30.90
CA THR A 139 -11.13 -46.23 -30.45
C THR A 139 -11.12 -45.18 -29.36
N GLU A 140 -10.25 -45.28 -28.36
CA GLU A 140 -10.09 -44.31 -27.27
C GLU A 140 -9.67 -42.94 -27.81
N HIS A 141 -8.68 -42.90 -28.70
CA HIS A 141 -8.25 -41.67 -29.37
C HIS A 141 -9.39 -41.03 -30.17
N LYS A 142 -10.19 -41.82 -30.90
CA LYS A 142 -11.36 -41.30 -31.63
C LYS A 142 -12.42 -40.72 -30.69
N VAL A 143 -12.75 -41.42 -29.61
CA VAL A 143 -13.72 -40.94 -28.60
C VAL A 143 -13.24 -39.66 -27.94
N LEU A 144 -11.96 -39.60 -27.55
CA LEU A 144 -11.36 -38.39 -26.97
C LEU A 144 -11.32 -37.23 -27.97
N THR A 145 -10.96 -37.50 -29.24
CA THR A 145 -10.98 -36.49 -30.30
C THR A 145 -12.37 -35.92 -30.48
N GLN A 146 -13.39 -36.79 -30.59
CA GLN A 146 -14.78 -36.37 -30.71
C GLN A 146 -15.23 -35.54 -29.51
N TRP A 147 -14.95 -36.00 -28.29
CA TRP A 147 -15.30 -35.28 -27.07
C TRP A 147 -14.65 -33.89 -27.01
N LEU A 148 -13.36 -33.78 -27.34
CA LEU A 148 -12.64 -32.50 -27.38
C LEU A 148 -13.23 -31.55 -28.41
N THR A 149 -13.64 -32.05 -29.58
CA THR A 149 -14.31 -31.22 -30.61
C THR A 149 -15.70 -30.76 -30.19
N GLU A 150 -16.49 -31.61 -29.55
CA GLU A 150 -17.82 -31.26 -29.04
C GLU A 150 -17.74 -30.23 -27.89
N HIS A 151 -16.64 -30.25 -27.13
CA HIS A 151 -16.42 -29.39 -25.96
C HIS A 151 -15.35 -28.30 -26.18
N ASP A 152 -15.04 -27.94 -27.44
CA ASP A 152 -14.05 -26.88 -27.74
C ASP A 152 -14.41 -25.52 -27.12
N ARG A 153 -15.70 -25.28 -26.85
CA ARG A 153 -16.17 -24.11 -26.08
C ARG A 153 -15.47 -23.94 -24.73
N PHE A 154 -15.11 -25.03 -24.04
CA PHE A 154 -14.42 -24.94 -22.74
C PHE A 154 -13.02 -24.36 -22.88
N ARG A 155 -12.33 -24.64 -24.01
CA ARG A 155 -11.05 -24.02 -24.34
C ARG A 155 -11.20 -22.52 -24.56
N GLN A 156 -12.24 -22.10 -25.30
CA GLN A 156 -12.52 -20.69 -25.57
C GLN A 156 -12.87 -19.94 -24.28
N TRP A 157 -13.71 -20.53 -23.42
CA TRP A 157 -13.99 -19.98 -22.09
C TRP A 157 -12.73 -19.86 -21.23
N GLY A 158 -11.86 -20.87 -21.25
CA GLY A 158 -10.59 -20.86 -20.53
C GLY A 158 -9.69 -19.66 -20.84
N GLN A 159 -9.74 -19.12 -22.06
CA GLN A 159 -9.00 -17.92 -22.46
C GLN A 159 -9.57 -16.64 -21.83
N GLU A 160 -10.87 -16.61 -21.58
CA GLU A 160 -11.61 -15.44 -21.09
C GLU A 160 -11.82 -15.43 -19.58
N ILE A 161 -11.65 -16.55 -18.87
CA ILE A 161 -11.85 -16.66 -17.40
C ILE A 161 -11.07 -15.58 -16.64
N ALA A 162 -9.82 -15.30 -17.04
CA ALA A 162 -9.02 -14.24 -16.42
C ALA A 162 -9.63 -12.84 -16.62
N GLY A 163 -10.16 -12.58 -17.83
CA GLY A 163 -10.86 -11.35 -18.17
C GLY A 163 -12.18 -11.21 -17.41
N TRP A 164 -12.97 -12.28 -17.31
CA TRP A 164 -14.20 -12.29 -16.52
C TRP A 164 -13.92 -12.02 -15.04
N ARG A 165 -12.88 -12.65 -14.46
CA ARG A 165 -12.46 -12.38 -13.09
C ARG A 165 -12.10 -10.90 -12.89
N ALA A 166 -11.35 -10.31 -13.83
CA ALA A 166 -11.05 -8.88 -13.80
C ALA A 166 -12.33 -8.02 -13.85
N HIS A 167 -13.27 -8.33 -14.75
CA HIS A 167 -14.54 -7.62 -14.84
C HIS A 167 -15.39 -7.73 -13.56
N PHE A 168 -15.52 -8.93 -12.97
CA PHE A 168 -16.26 -9.09 -11.72
C PHE A 168 -15.61 -8.35 -10.55
N THR A 169 -14.28 -8.35 -10.45
CA THR A 169 -13.58 -7.54 -9.43
C THR A 169 -13.74 -6.04 -9.65
N GLN A 170 -13.81 -5.59 -10.91
CA GLN A 170 -14.12 -4.19 -11.23
C GLN A 170 -15.55 -3.83 -10.82
N LEU A 171 -16.54 -4.65 -11.19
CA LEU A 171 -17.94 -4.45 -10.79
C LEU A 171 -18.11 -4.40 -9.26
N GLY A 172 -17.40 -5.25 -8.53
CA GLY A 172 -17.38 -5.21 -7.06
C GLY A 172 -16.79 -3.91 -6.50
N ARG A 173 -15.69 -3.42 -7.09
CA ARG A 173 -15.07 -2.14 -6.70
C ARG A 173 -16.00 -0.95 -6.99
N ASP A 174 -16.58 -0.89 -8.18
CA ASP A 174 -17.46 0.19 -8.62
C ASP A 174 -18.73 0.24 -7.75
N LYS A 175 -19.30 -0.93 -7.40
CA LYS A 175 -20.43 -1.04 -6.45
C LYS A 175 -20.07 -0.52 -5.06
N ASN A 176 -18.91 -0.90 -4.53
CA ASN A 176 -18.44 -0.40 -3.24
C ASN A 176 -18.18 1.11 -3.25
N GLN A 177 -17.68 1.66 -4.35
CA GLN A 177 -17.53 3.11 -4.53
C GLN A 177 -18.88 3.84 -4.52
N LEU A 178 -19.89 3.30 -5.19
CA LEU A 178 -21.25 3.87 -5.15
C LEU A 178 -21.85 3.86 -3.75
N VAL A 179 -21.64 2.79 -2.98
CA VAL A 179 -22.08 2.72 -1.57
C VAL A 179 -21.34 3.74 -0.71
N ALA A 180 -20.03 3.89 -0.89
CA ALA A 180 -19.25 4.90 -0.16
C ALA A 180 -19.72 6.33 -0.50
N GLN A 181 -20.00 6.59 -1.78
CA GLN A 181 -20.49 7.90 -2.21
C GLN A 181 -21.90 8.21 -1.72
N SER A 182 -22.79 7.22 -1.71
CA SER A 182 -24.15 7.41 -1.17
C SER A 182 -24.12 7.72 0.33
N ALA A 183 -23.24 7.06 1.10
CA ALA A 183 -23.02 7.37 2.51
C ALA A 183 -22.49 8.79 2.71
N ARG A 184 -21.49 9.22 1.92
CA ARG A 184 -20.93 10.57 1.97
C ARG A 184 -21.97 11.64 1.61
N MET A 185 -22.80 11.38 0.60
CA MET A 185 -23.92 12.27 0.23
C MET A 185 -24.97 12.36 1.35
N ALA A 186 -25.26 11.25 2.04
CA ALA A 186 -26.17 11.25 3.18
C ALA A 186 -25.63 12.13 4.33
N GLU A 187 -24.33 12.04 4.62
CA GLU A 187 -23.66 12.88 5.62
C GLU A 187 -23.72 14.38 5.23
N LEU A 188 -23.44 14.72 3.97
CA LEU A 188 -23.54 16.10 3.49
C LEU A 188 -24.97 16.64 3.55
N ARG A 189 -25.97 15.82 3.20
CA ARG A 189 -27.39 16.19 3.31
C ARG A 189 -27.81 16.40 4.76
N GLN A 190 -27.32 15.57 5.68
CA GLN A 190 -27.56 15.74 7.11
C GLN A 190 -26.95 17.05 7.60
N LYS A 191 -25.67 17.33 7.29
CA LYS A 191 -25.01 18.60 7.63
C LYS A 191 -25.75 19.82 7.11
N LEU A 192 -26.29 19.73 5.89
CA LEU A 192 -27.09 20.81 5.30
C LEU A 192 -28.46 20.99 5.98
N ALA A 193 -29.08 19.91 6.44
CA ALA A 193 -30.34 19.94 7.17
C ALA A 193 -30.19 20.45 8.62
N GLU A 194 -29.04 20.19 9.25
CA GLU A 194 -28.69 20.71 10.59
C GLU A 194 -28.34 22.20 10.58
N MET A 195 -27.94 22.75 9.43
CA MET A 195 -27.68 24.18 9.30
C MET A 195 -28.96 25.02 9.38
N PRO A 196 -28.94 26.15 10.11
CA PRO A 196 -30.06 27.09 10.15
C PRO A 196 -30.46 27.56 8.74
N GLU A 197 -31.75 27.74 8.51
CA GLU A 197 -32.23 28.31 7.26
C GLU A 197 -31.77 29.77 7.13
N SER A 198 -31.08 30.07 6.03
CA SER A 198 -30.77 31.44 5.64
C SER A 198 -32.04 32.12 5.13
N ARG A 199 -32.36 33.30 5.68
CA ARG A 199 -33.44 34.16 5.17
C ARG A 199 -33.04 34.90 3.88
N LEU A 200 -31.74 34.95 3.58
CA LEU A 200 -31.22 35.58 2.37
C LEU A 200 -31.29 34.60 1.20
N THR A 201 -31.80 35.10 0.08
CA THR A 201 -31.80 34.43 -1.23
C THR A 201 -30.93 35.22 -2.20
N LEU A 202 -29.62 35.00 -2.12
CA LEU A 202 -28.63 35.61 -3.01
C LEU A 202 -28.01 34.53 -3.91
N THR A 203 -27.62 34.91 -5.12
CA THR A 203 -26.78 34.04 -5.96
C THR A 203 -25.36 33.95 -5.40
N ALA A 204 -24.55 33.01 -5.88
CA ALA A 204 -23.16 32.89 -5.43
C ALA A 204 -22.32 34.15 -5.74
N GLU A 205 -22.57 34.80 -6.88
CA GLU A 205 -21.90 36.06 -7.26
C GLU A 205 -22.37 37.24 -6.40
N ASP A 206 -23.68 37.36 -6.19
CA ASP A 206 -24.24 38.42 -5.32
C ASP A 206 -23.80 38.24 -3.86
N LEU A 207 -23.66 36.99 -3.41
CA LEU A 207 -23.13 36.70 -2.07
C LEU A 207 -21.67 37.15 -1.94
N ALA A 208 -20.82 36.82 -2.93
CA ALA A 208 -19.41 37.19 -2.90
C ALA A 208 -19.24 38.72 -2.87
N THR A 209 -19.98 39.44 -3.71
CA THR A 209 -19.97 40.91 -3.73
C THR A 209 -20.50 41.51 -2.42
N ALA A 210 -21.58 40.97 -1.86
CA ALA A 210 -22.12 41.41 -0.57
C ALA A 210 -21.15 41.17 0.60
N MET A 211 -20.46 40.03 0.62
CA MET A 211 -19.43 39.72 1.62
C MET A 211 -18.23 40.66 1.51
N GLU A 212 -17.80 40.99 0.28
CA GLU A 212 -16.71 41.95 0.05
C GLU A 212 -17.10 43.36 0.51
N GLN A 213 -18.30 43.83 0.16
CA GLN A 213 -18.83 45.10 0.65
C GLN A 213 -18.91 45.15 2.19
N GLN A 214 -19.32 44.05 2.83
CA GLN A 214 -19.34 43.93 4.28
C GLN A 214 -17.94 44.00 4.90
N ALA A 215 -16.95 43.35 4.28
CA ALA A 215 -15.56 43.41 4.72
C ALA A 215 -14.98 44.83 4.61
N GLN A 216 -15.23 45.52 3.49
CA GLN A 216 -14.77 46.90 3.28
C GLN A 216 -15.43 47.89 4.24
N SER A 217 -16.72 47.71 4.55
CA SER A 217 -17.47 48.58 5.47
C SER A 217 -17.13 48.37 6.95
N ARG A 218 -16.47 47.26 7.32
CA ARG A 218 -16.17 46.92 8.72
C ARG A 218 -15.34 47.97 9.45
N ALA A 219 -14.31 48.52 8.80
CA ALA A 219 -13.46 49.55 9.39
C ALA A 219 -14.22 50.87 9.61
N LEU A 220 -15.10 51.23 8.68
CA LEU A 220 -15.95 52.41 8.76
C LEU A 220 -16.99 52.26 9.88
N ARG A 221 -17.60 51.08 10.03
CA ARG A 221 -18.51 50.75 11.15
C ARG A 221 -17.82 50.92 12.51
N GLN A 222 -16.60 50.41 12.66
CA GLN A 222 -15.82 50.59 13.90
C GLN A 222 -15.51 52.06 14.18
N ARG A 223 -15.20 52.85 13.12
CA ARG A 223 -14.99 54.29 13.25
C ARG A 223 -16.26 55.02 13.69
N LEU A 224 -17.44 54.68 13.16
CA LEU A 224 -18.71 55.22 13.64
C LEU A 224 -18.91 54.92 15.13
N THR A 225 -18.73 53.68 15.56
CA THR A 225 -18.87 53.31 16.98
C THR A 225 -17.94 54.13 17.88
N ALA A 226 -16.69 54.33 17.46
CA ALA A 226 -15.72 55.15 18.19
C ALA A 226 -16.11 56.64 18.25
N LEU A 227 -16.61 57.21 17.14
CA LEU A 227 -17.08 58.60 17.08
C LEU A 227 -18.30 58.81 17.99
N HIS A 228 -19.29 57.92 17.93
CA HIS A 228 -20.47 57.99 18.79
C HIS A 228 -20.12 57.88 20.27
N ALA A 229 -19.19 56.96 20.63
CA ALA A 229 -18.71 56.82 21.99
C ALA A 229 -17.96 58.07 22.51
N ARG A 230 -17.30 58.83 21.64
CA ARG A 230 -16.66 60.12 21.98
C ARG A 230 -17.66 61.27 22.08
N TYR A 231 -18.70 61.26 21.26
CA TYR A 231 -19.71 62.33 21.21
C TYR A 231 -20.54 62.41 22.51
N GLN A 232 -20.97 61.26 23.05
CA GLN A 232 -21.78 61.20 24.28
C GLN A 232 -21.18 61.96 25.49
N PRO A 233 -19.91 61.72 25.90
CA PRO A 233 -19.31 62.47 27.00
C PRO A 233 -19.05 63.94 26.65
N LEU A 234 -18.75 64.26 25.40
CA LEU A 234 -18.57 65.65 24.95
C LEU A 234 -19.86 66.45 25.08
N GLN A 235 -20.99 65.90 24.62
CA GLN A 235 -22.31 66.53 24.74
C GLN A 235 -22.68 66.74 26.22
N LYS A 236 -22.35 65.79 27.09
CA LYS A 236 -22.54 65.94 28.55
C LYS A 236 -21.68 67.08 29.12
N ARG A 237 -20.41 67.20 28.71
CA ARG A 237 -19.53 68.30 29.14
C ARG A 237 -20.02 69.66 28.65
N LEU A 238 -20.49 69.76 27.41
CA LEU A 238 -21.09 70.98 26.87
C LEU A 238 -22.29 71.45 27.68
N ARG A 239 -23.22 70.54 28.02
CA ARG A 239 -24.38 70.85 28.87
C ARG A 239 -23.95 71.31 30.27
N GLN A 240 -23.00 70.61 30.89
CA GLN A 240 -22.48 70.97 32.22
C GLN A 240 -21.77 72.32 32.23
N ASN A 241 -20.98 72.63 31.21
CA ASN A 241 -20.31 73.92 31.08
C ASN A 241 -21.33 75.05 30.86
N ALA A 242 -22.30 74.87 29.96
CA ALA A 242 -23.38 75.84 29.75
C ALA A 242 -24.17 76.14 31.04
N GLU A 243 -24.49 75.12 31.82
CA GLU A 243 -25.13 75.28 33.14
C GLU A 243 -24.22 76.03 34.14
N SER A 244 -22.91 75.77 34.12
CA SER A 244 -21.92 76.47 34.97
C SER A 244 -21.84 77.95 34.62
N VAL A 245 -21.67 78.27 33.33
CA VAL A 245 -21.62 79.65 32.82
C VAL A 245 -22.90 80.40 33.19
N GLN A 246 -24.07 79.78 33.00
CA GLN A 246 -25.35 80.41 33.33
C GLN A 246 -25.47 80.73 34.83
N LYS A 247 -25.00 79.82 35.71
CA LYS A 247 -24.96 80.06 37.17
C LYS A 247 -24.01 81.19 37.52
N ALA A 248 -22.79 81.18 36.98
CA ALA A 248 -21.79 82.22 37.22
C ALA A 248 -22.27 83.59 36.73
N GLN A 249 -22.92 83.67 35.56
CA GLN A 249 -23.54 84.90 35.05
C GLN A 249 -24.66 85.41 35.95
N ALA A 250 -25.53 84.53 36.45
CA ALA A 250 -26.60 84.91 37.36
C ALA A 250 -26.05 85.42 38.70
N GLU A 251 -24.99 84.82 39.23
CA GLU A 251 -24.30 85.30 40.44
C GLU A 251 -23.59 86.63 40.21
N GLN A 252 -22.90 86.79 39.07
CA GLN A 252 -22.24 88.03 38.69
C GLN A 252 -23.26 89.19 38.57
N ALA A 253 -24.45 88.94 38.01
CA ALA A 253 -25.53 89.92 37.94
C ALA A 253 -25.98 90.37 39.35
N LYS A 254 -26.19 89.43 40.28
CA LYS A 254 -26.55 89.74 41.68
C LYS A 254 -25.48 90.56 42.39
N PHE A 255 -24.20 90.20 42.23
CA PHE A 255 -23.10 90.95 42.84
C PHE A 255 -22.91 92.33 42.18
N ASN A 256 -23.17 92.46 40.88
CA ASN A 256 -23.18 93.75 40.20
C ASN A 256 -24.29 94.67 40.71
N GLU A 257 -25.51 94.17 40.91
CA GLU A 257 -26.60 94.92 41.54
C GLU A 257 -26.22 95.37 42.96
N THR A 258 -25.63 94.46 43.74
CA THR A 258 -25.13 94.75 45.09
C THR A 258 -24.04 95.83 45.05
N LEU A 259 -23.12 95.75 44.09
CA LEU A 259 -22.04 96.73 43.91
C LEU A 259 -22.59 98.11 43.53
N ILE A 260 -23.61 98.18 42.67
CA ILE A 260 -24.28 99.43 42.31
C ILE A 260 -24.94 100.05 43.54
N LEU A 261 -25.68 99.26 44.32
CA LEU A 261 -26.30 99.71 45.57
C LEU A 261 -25.26 100.22 46.57
N ARG A 262 -24.16 99.48 46.77
CA ARG A 262 -23.06 99.90 47.66
C ARG A 262 -22.37 101.17 47.17
N ARG A 263 -22.17 101.34 45.85
CA ARG A 263 -21.62 102.59 45.26
C ARG A 263 -22.56 103.78 45.48
N GLN A 264 -23.87 103.60 45.37
CA GLN A 264 -24.86 104.64 45.66
C GLN A 264 -24.84 105.02 47.15
N GLN A 265 -24.91 104.04 48.05
CA GLN A 265 -24.83 104.24 49.50
C GLN A 265 -23.52 104.94 49.89
N PHE A 266 -22.39 104.52 49.33
CA PHE A 266 -21.10 105.17 49.53
C PHE A 266 -21.14 106.62 49.04
N LYS A 267 -21.68 106.90 47.85
CA LYS A 267 -21.78 108.27 47.31
C LYS A 267 -22.61 109.18 48.20
N GLU A 268 -23.79 108.73 48.63
CA GLU A 268 -24.68 109.47 49.52
C GLU A 268 -24.03 109.70 50.88
N LYS A 269 -23.55 108.65 51.54
CA LYS A 269 -22.93 108.72 52.86
C LYS A 269 -21.62 109.51 52.86
N ASN A 270 -20.82 109.41 51.80
CA ASN A 270 -19.60 110.20 51.65
C ASN A 270 -19.90 111.67 51.38
N GLN A 271 -20.98 112.00 50.66
CA GLN A 271 -21.45 113.38 50.52
C GLN A 271 -21.94 113.93 51.86
N HIS A 272 -22.74 113.15 52.60
CA HIS A 272 -23.15 113.53 53.96
C HIS A 272 -21.96 113.71 54.90
N TYR A 273 -20.92 112.86 54.79
CA TYR A 273 -19.69 113.01 55.54
C TYR A 273 -18.94 114.28 55.14
N ALA A 274 -18.82 114.59 53.85
CA ALA A 274 -18.19 115.82 53.37
C ALA A 274 -18.94 117.08 53.83
N ASP A 275 -20.27 117.08 53.76
CA ASP A 275 -21.12 118.19 54.19
C ASP A 275 -21.05 118.37 55.72
N LEU A 276 -21.13 117.28 56.49
CA LEU A 276 -21.01 117.31 57.95
C LEU A 276 -19.61 117.70 58.41
N LYS A 277 -18.57 117.28 57.67
CA LYS A 277 -17.19 117.71 57.89
C LYS A 277 -17.05 119.22 57.64
N ALA A 278 -17.57 119.72 56.52
CA ALA A 278 -17.57 121.15 56.22
C ALA A 278 -18.39 121.96 57.24
N LEU A 279 -19.50 121.42 57.74
CA LEU A 279 -20.26 122.01 58.84
C LEU A 279 -19.44 122.06 60.12
N CYS A 280 -18.81 120.95 60.53
CA CYS A 280 -17.94 120.91 61.71
C CYS A 280 -16.76 121.90 61.58
N GLU A 281 -16.19 122.08 60.39
CA GLU A 281 -15.12 123.06 60.10
C GLU A 281 -15.63 124.51 60.21
N ARG A 282 -16.84 124.79 59.69
CA ARG A 282 -17.50 126.09 59.84
C ARG A 282 -17.90 126.37 61.28
N GLU A 283 -18.41 125.38 62.00
CA GLU A 283 -18.75 125.50 63.42
C GLU A 283 -17.49 125.71 64.27
N ALA A 284 -16.38 125.03 63.97
CA ALA A 284 -15.09 125.33 64.59
C ALA A 284 -14.66 126.78 64.32
N THR A 285 -14.82 127.27 63.08
CA THR A 285 -14.54 128.66 62.71
C THR A 285 -15.47 129.65 63.41
N ILE A 286 -16.77 129.35 63.52
CA ILE A 286 -17.75 130.16 64.24
C ILE A 286 -17.42 130.20 65.73
N LYS A 287 -17.05 129.07 66.34
CA LYS A 287 -16.62 129.05 67.74
C LYS A 287 -15.32 129.81 67.96
N ASP A 288 -14.38 129.77 67.01
CA ASP A 288 -13.20 130.64 67.04
C ASP A 288 -13.61 132.12 66.97
N LEU A 289 -14.56 132.50 66.10
CA LEU A 289 -15.11 133.85 66.01
C LEU A 289 -15.95 134.26 67.24
N GLU A 290 -16.63 133.32 67.90
CA GLU A 290 -17.31 133.54 69.18
C GLU A 290 -16.30 133.79 70.30
N ASN A 291 -15.20 133.04 70.33
CA ASN A 291 -14.08 133.31 71.24
C ASN A 291 -13.53 134.72 71.02
N TYR A 292 -13.41 135.17 69.77
CA TYR A 292 -13.03 136.56 69.45
C TYR A 292 -14.13 137.59 69.82
N ARG A 293 -15.43 137.25 69.70
CA ARG A 293 -16.55 138.13 70.09
C ARG A 293 -16.70 138.27 71.61
N ALA A 294 -16.42 137.22 72.37
CA ALA A 294 -16.40 137.27 73.84
C ALA A 294 -15.31 138.22 74.38
N GLN A 295 -14.32 138.58 73.55
CA GLN A 295 -13.26 139.54 73.86
C GLN A 295 -13.62 140.99 73.47
N LEU A 296 -14.84 141.27 72.99
CA LEU A 296 -15.30 142.61 72.63
C LEU A 296 -15.86 143.36 73.86
N GLU A 297 -15.23 144.47 74.24
CA GLU A 297 -15.66 145.37 75.31
C GLU A 297 -16.33 146.64 74.73
N ALA A 298 -17.44 147.08 75.32
CA ALA A 298 -18.17 148.27 74.88
C ALA A 298 -17.27 149.54 74.93
N GLY A 299 -17.10 150.20 73.77
CA GLY A 299 -16.33 151.45 73.65
C GLY A 299 -14.88 151.32 73.14
N LYS A 300 -14.33 150.10 73.05
CA LYS A 300 -12.99 149.85 72.46
C LYS A 300 -13.10 149.37 71.00
N PRO A 301 -12.17 149.78 70.11
CA PRO A 301 -12.20 149.36 68.71
C PRO A 301 -11.92 147.85 68.58
N CYS A 302 -12.75 147.15 67.80
CA CYS A 302 -12.58 145.72 67.54
C CYS A 302 -11.28 145.42 66.76
N PRO A 303 -10.48 144.39 67.13
CA PRO A 303 -9.23 144.05 66.44
C PRO A 303 -9.39 143.48 65.03
N LEU A 304 -10.61 143.07 64.63
CA LEU A 304 -10.91 142.52 63.31
C LEU A 304 -11.50 143.56 62.32
N CYS A 305 -12.13 144.64 62.80
CA CYS A 305 -12.81 145.61 61.92
C CYS A 305 -12.73 147.10 62.34
N GLY A 306 -12.16 147.45 63.50
CA GLY A 306 -11.90 148.83 63.91
C GLY A 306 -13.12 149.66 64.36
N SER A 307 -14.35 149.15 64.27
CA SER A 307 -15.57 149.86 64.69
C SER A 307 -15.72 149.92 66.22
N ARG A 308 -16.42 150.95 66.72
CA ARG A 308 -16.77 151.16 68.15
C ARG A 308 -18.23 150.83 68.49
N GLU A 309 -19.07 150.60 67.48
CA GLU A 309 -20.49 150.28 67.66
C GLU A 309 -20.81 148.93 67.02
N HIS A 310 -21.40 148.03 67.81
CA HIS A 310 -21.79 146.68 67.40
C HIS A 310 -23.23 146.39 67.86
N PRO A 311 -24.25 146.77 67.09
CA PRO A 311 -25.66 146.63 67.49
C PRO A 311 -26.16 145.18 67.57
N ALA A 312 -25.37 144.19 67.12
CA ALA A 312 -25.79 142.80 66.97
C ALA A 312 -25.13 141.81 67.96
N GLY A 313 -24.47 142.30 69.03
CA GLY A 313 -23.73 141.45 69.98
C GLY A 313 -24.58 140.59 70.93
N VAL A 314 -25.90 140.80 71.00
CA VAL A 314 -26.76 140.22 72.06
C VAL A 314 -27.64 139.04 71.58
N GLN A 315 -27.63 138.69 70.30
CA GLN A 315 -28.53 137.66 69.75
C GLN A 315 -27.81 136.50 69.05
N TYR A 316 -26.80 135.90 69.66
CA TYR A 316 -26.25 134.63 69.17
C TYR A 316 -26.18 133.60 70.28
N GLN A 317 -26.91 132.50 70.06
CA GLN A 317 -26.92 131.30 70.90
C GLN A 317 -25.65 130.48 70.61
N ALA A 318 -24.96 130.03 71.67
CA ALA A 318 -23.76 129.21 71.54
C ALA A 318 -24.07 127.86 70.89
N LEU A 319 -23.35 127.50 69.83
CA LEU A 319 -23.46 126.22 69.14
C LEU A 319 -22.58 125.15 69.83
N GLU A 320 -23.16 123.99 70.18
CA GLU A 320 -22.43 122.89 70.82
C GLU A 320 -21.71 121.99 69.78
N LEU A 321 -20.38 122.11 69.68
CA LEU A 321 -19.55 121.39 68.69
C LEU A 321 -19.48 119.86 68.84
N THR A 322 -19.73 119.31 70.03
CA THR A 322 -19.38 117.91 70.38
C THR A 322 -20.27 116.85 69.73
N ASP A 323 -21.54 117.16 69.47
CA ASP A 323 -22.48 116.20 68.89
C ASP A 323 -22.27 116.01 67.39
N ASN A 324 -21.95 117.08 66.67
CA ASN A 324 -21.63 117.02 65.25
C ASN A 324 -20.29 116.32 65.00
N GLN A 325 -19.30 116.50 65.88
CA GLN A 325 -18.03 115.77 65.83
C GLN A 325 -18.19 114.26 66.02
N ARG A 326 -19.00 113.81 66.99
CA ARG A 326 -19.30 112.38 67.17
C ARG A 326 -20.04 111.78 65.98
N ARG A 327 -20.99 112.52 65.40
CA ARG A 327 -21.70 112.11 64.17
C ARG A 327 -20.77 111.99 62.98
N ARG A 328 -19.80 112.91 62.84
CA ARG A 328 -18.77 112.86 61.80
C ARG A 328 -17.91 111.59 61.92
N ASP A 329 -17.40 111.28 63.11
CA ASP A 329 -16.52 110.14 63.32
C ASP A 329 -17.27 108.80 63.15
N ALA A 330 -18.55 108.74 63.53
CA ALA A 330 -19.40 107.59 63.23
C ALA A 330 -19.62 107.42 61.72
N LEU A 331 -19.91 108.52 61.01
CA LEU A 331 -20.13 108.51 59.57
C LEU A 331 -18.85 108.21 58.78
N GLU A 332 -17.68 108.60 59.29
CA GLU A 332 -16.37 108.24 58.73
C GLU A 332 -16.14 106.72 58.75
N LYS A 333 -16.46 106.07 59.87
CA LYS A 333 -16.39 104.61 59.99
C LYS A 333 -17.38 103.91 59.06
N GLU A 334 -18.61 104.43 58.94
CA GLU A 334 -19.60 103.90 57.98
C GLU A 334 -19.11 104.02 56.53
N VAL A 335 -18.53 105.15 56.14
CA VAL A 335 -17.98 105.37 54.80
C VAL A 335 -16.78 104.45 54.54
N ALA A 336 -15.90 104.26 55.53
CA ALA A 336 -14.78 103.31 55.44
C ALA A 336 -15.27 101.86 55.30
N ALA A 337 -16.26 101.43 56.08
CA ALA A 337 -16.87 100.11 55.98
C ALA A 337 -17.54 99.88 54.62
N LEU A 338 -18.32 100.85 54.11
CA LEU A 338 -18.92 100.78 52.78
C LEU A 338 -17.87 100.68 51.67
N LYS A 339 -16.71 101.31 51.84
CA LYS A 339 -15.58 101.22 50.90
C LYS A 339 -14.97 99.82 50.89
N GLU A 340 -14.74 99.22 52.07
CA GLU A 340 -14.21 97.86 52.17
C GLU A 340 -15.19 96.82 51.63
N GLU A 341 -16.48 96.91 51.99
CA GLU A 341 -17.53 96.05 51.43
C GLU A 341 -17.64 96.19 49.91
N GLY A 342 -17.55 97.41 49.38
CA GLY A 342 -17.54 97.67 47.94
C GLY A 342 -16.34 97.05 47.22
N LEU A 343 -15.15 97.08 47.83
CA LEU A 343 -13.95 96.43 47.29
C LEU A 343 -14.06 94.91 47.31
N LEU A 344 -14.66 94.33 48.35
CA LEU A 344 -14.90 92.88 48.46
C LEU A 344 -15.86 92.40 47.37
N VAL A 345 -17.00 93.08 47.19
CA VAL A 345 -17.97 92.75 46.14
C VAL A 345 -17.36 92.97 44.75
N LEU A 346 -16.55 94.01 44.54
CA LEU A 346 -15.79 94.21 43.30
C LEU A 346 -14.83 93.04 43.03
N GLY A 347 -14.14 92.54 44.06
CA GLY A 347 -13.29 91.35 43.97
C GLY A 347 -14.07 90.11 43.54
N GLN A 348 -15.26 89.88 44.11
CA GLN A 348 -16.15 88.77 43.73
C GLN A 348 -16.65 88.89 42.29
N VAL A 349 -17.06 90.10 41.85
CA VAL A 349 -17.43 90.36 40.46
C VAL A 349 -16.27 90.06 39.52
N ASN A 350 -15.06 90.52 39.83
CA ASN A 350 -13.87 90.29 38.99
C ASN A 350 -13.50 88.80 38.91
N ALA A 351 -13.59 88.05 40.02
CA ALA A 351 -13.38 86.61 40.04
C ALA A 351 -14.40 85.86 39.17
N LEU A 352 -15.70 86.19 39.32
CA LEU A 352 -16.76 85.62 38.48
C LEU A 352 -16.60 86.00 37.01
N THR A 353 -16.12 87.22 36.72
CA THR A 353 -15.86 87.67 35.34
C THR A 353 -14.75 86.84 34.69
N GLN A 354 -13.66 86.57 35.42
CA GLN A 354 -12.59 85.70 34.94
C GLN A 354 -13.05 84.25 34.79
N GLN A 355 -13.90 83.75 35.71
CA GLN A 355 -14.47 82.42 35.62
C GLN A 355 -15.36 82.28 34.38
N ILE A 356 -16.30 83.20 34.18
CA ILE A 356 -17.18 83.23 32.99
C ILE A 356 -16.36 83.27 31.72
N GLN A 357 -15.31 84.10 31.65
CA GLN A 357 -14.44 84.18 30.48
C GLN A 357 -13.78 82.82 30.16
N ARG A 358 -13.17 82.17 31.17
CA ARG A 358 -12.53 80.86 31.00
C ARG A 358 -13.52 79.77 30.60
N GLU A 359 -14.68 79.71 31.26
CA GLU A 359 -15.71 78.71 30.96
C GLU A 359 -16.32 78.95 29.57
N THR A 360 -16.44 80.20 29.13
CA THR A 360 -16.89 80.56 27.77
C THR A 360 -15.87 80.13 26.71
N GLU A 361 -14.56 80.33 26.96
CA GLU A 361 -13.49 79.84 26.10
C GLU A 361 -13.48 78.30 26.02
N GLU A 362 -13.66 77.61 27.15
CA GLU A 362 -13.80 76.15 27.17
C GLU A 362 -15.07 75.70 26.42
N ALA A 363 -16.19 76.43 26.53
CA ALA A 363 -17.41 76.12 25.80
C ALA A 363 -17.23 76.27 24.29
N GLN A 364 -16.49 77.28 23.83
CA GLN A 364 -16.12 77.45 22.43
C GLN A 364 -15.26 76.29 21.93
N ALA A 365 -14.21 75.92 22.67
CA ALA A 365 -13.35 74.80 22.31
C ALA A 365 -14.12 73.46 22.25
N LEU A 366 -15.00 73.20 23.22
CA LEU A 366 -15.86 72.00 23.21
C LEU A 366 -16.86 72.01 22.04
N SER A 367 -17.38 73.18 21.66
CA SER A 367 -18.28 73.32 20.51
C SER A 367 -17.55 73.10 19.17
N GLU A 368 -16.30 73.53 19.06
CA GLU A 368 -15.45 73.25 17.88
C GLU A 368 -15.15 71.75 17.77
N GLU A 369 -14.83 71.09 18.89
CA GLU A 369 -14.66 69.63 18.91
C GLU A 369 -15.96 68.91 18.51
N GLU A 370 -17.12 69.39 18.96
CA GLU A 370 -18.43 68.83 18.60
C GLU A 370 -18.68 68.92 17.09
N GLN A 371 -18.40 70.09 16.49
CA GLN A 371 -18.54 70.30 15.06
C GLN A 371 -17.57 69.41 14.26
N ALA A 372 -16.33 69.24 14.73
CA ALA A 372 -15.36 68.35 14.10
C ALA A 372 -15.81 66.89 14.14
N LEU A 373 -16.28 66.39 15.29
CA LEU A 373 -16.81 65.03 15.41
C LEU A 373 -18.06 64.82 14.55
N THR A 374 -18.96 65.81 14.51
CA THR A 374 -20.19 65.75 13.70
C THR A 374 -19.85 65.73 12.21
N LYS A 375 -18.83 66.49 11.78
CA LYS A 375 -18.35 66.47 10.40
C LYS A 375 -17.73 65.13 10.03
N GLU A 376 -16.82 64.60 10.86
CA GLU A 376 -16.24 63.27 10.64
C GLU A 376 -17.31 62.17 10.60
N TRP A 377 -18.33 62.27 11.46
CA TRP A 377 -19.48 61.36 11.44
C TRP A 377 -20.22 61.41 10.10
N LEU A 378 -20.53 62.61 9.60
CA LEU A 378 -21.21 62.78 8.31
C LEU A 378 -20.38 62.25 7.15
N GLU A 379 -19.06 62.44 7.16
CA GLU A 379 -18.15 61.89 6.15
C GLU A 379 -18.16 60.35 6.15
N VAL A 380 -18.12 59.74 7.33
CA VAL A 380 -18.18 58.27 7.46
C VAL A 380 -19.57 57.75 7.06
N CYS A 381 -20.65 58.41 7.46
CA CYS A 381 -22.01 58.07 7.03
C CYS A 381 -22.18 58.17 5.51
N ALA A 382 -21.60 59.19 4.87
CA ALA A 382 -21.60 59.33 3.41
C ALA A 382 -20.81 58.20 2.73
N SER A 383 -19.64 57.83 3.27
CA SER A 383 -18.85 56.70 2.74
C SER A 383 -19.54 55.35 2.85
N LEU A 384 -20.40 55.17 3.86
CA LEU A 384 -21.24 54.00 4.06
C LEU A 384 -22.61 54.10 3.35
N ASN A 385 -22.91 55.26 2.74
CA ASN A 385 -24.19 55.57 2.13
C ASN A 385 -25.39 55.39 3.07
N ILE A 386 -25.25 55.85 4.33
CA ILE A 386 -26.28 55.78 5.37
C ILE A 386 -26.66 57.17 5.88
N ALA A 387 -27.87 57.29 6.43
CA ALA A 387 -28.38 58.50 7.07
C ALA A 387 -28.68 58.22 8.55
N LEU A 388 -27.65 58.30 9.40
CA LEU A 388 -27.78 58.21 10.85
C LEU A 388 -27.43 59.53 11.51
N ASN A 389 -28.18 59.90 12.54
CA ASN A 389 -27.85 61.04 13.39
C ASN A 389 -26.90 60.60 14.51
N ILE A 390 -25.85 61.39 14.78
CA ILE A 390 -24.87 61.09 15.82
C ILE A 390 -25.48 61.08 17.24
N GLN A 391 -26.62 61.75 17.42
CA GLN A 391 -27.34 61.81 18.70
C GLN A 391 -28.22 60.59 18.98
N ASP A 392 -28.62 59.86 17.95
CA ASP A 392 -29.52 58.71 18.07
C ASP A 392 -28.75 57.47 18.54
N ASP A 393 -29.46 56.48 19.09
CA ASP A 393 -28.86 55.19 19.43
C ASP A 393 -28.46 54.43 18.16
N ILE A 394 -27.17 54.13 18.03
CA ILE A 394 -26.59 53.43 16.89
C ILE A 394 -26.65 51.91 17.04
N ALA A 395 -26.96 51.40 18.24
CA ALA A 395 -26.92 49.97 18.56
C ALA A 395 -27.89 49.12 17.70
N PRO A 396 -29.13 49.56 17.40
CA PRO A 396 -30.03 48.80 16.53
C PRO A 396 -29.44 48.59 15.14
N TRP A 397 -28.89 49.65 14.52
CA TRP A 397 -28.28 49.57 13.20
C TRP A 397 -27.04 48.68 13.20
N MET A 398 -26.16 48.80 14.20
CA MET A 398 -24.99 47.92 14.34
C MET A 398 -25.39 46.45 14.47
N SER A 399 -26.43 46.15 15.26
CA SER A 399 -26.98 44.80 15.41
C SER A 399 -27.53 44.26 14.09
N GLU A 400 -28.26 45.06 13.31
CA GLU A 400 -28.74 44.65 11.98
C GLU A 400 -27.59 44.32 11.03
N GLN A 401 -26.53 45.14 11.03
CA GLN A 401 -25.35 44.88 10.20
C GLN A 401 -24.61 43.60 10.61
N GLU A 402 -24.46 43.35 11.91
CA GLU A 402 -23.89 42.08 12.40
C GLU A 402 -24.77 40.88 12.07
N GLN A 403 -26.09 41.00 12.20
CA GLN A 403 -27.03 39.94 11.84
C GLN A 403 -26.95 39.63 10.34
N TYR A 404 -26.88 40.67 9.49
CA TYR A 404 -26.71 40.50 8.05
C TYR A 404 -25.38 39.81 7.71
N GLU A 405 -24.27 40.22 8.33
CA GLU A 405 -22.96 39.57 8.15
C GLU A 405 -22.99 38.08 8.56
N ARG A 406 -23.66 37.75 9.69
CA ARG A 406 -23.87 36.35 10.11
C ARG A 406 -24.72 35.58 9.11
N GLN A 407 -25.77 36.17 8.55
CA GLN A 407 -26.63 35.54 7.54
C GLN A 407 -25.86 35.29 6.23
N LEU A 408 -25.04 36.25 5.78
CA LEU A 408 -24.17 36.06 4.60
C LEU A 408 -23.20 34.88 4.82
N TYR A 409 -22.58 34.81 5.99
CA TYR A 409 -21.69 33.71 6.32
C TYR A 409 -22.41 32.35 6.35
N GLN A 410 -23.59 32.28 6.96
CA GLN A 410 -24.43 31.07 6.94
C GLN A 410 -24.81 30.65 5.52
N LEU A 411 -25.22 31.61 4.67
CA LEU A 411 -25.54 31.34 3.27
C LEU A 411 -24.31 30.83 2.50
N SER A 412 -23.13 31.39 2.75
CA SER A 412 -21.87 30.95 2.14
C SER A 412 -21.53 29.49 2.46
N GLN A 413 -21.69 29.10 3.72
CA GLN A 413 -21.45 27.73 4.16
C GLN A 413 -22.47 26.77 3.53
N ARG A 414 -23.75 27.17 3.49
CA ARG A 414 -24.81 26.38 2.89
C ARG A 414 -24.62 26.18 1.39
N LEU A 415 -24.27 27.24 0.64
CA LEU A 415 -23.94 27.14 -0.79
C LEU A 415 -22.72 26.25 -1.03
N THR A 416 -21.71 26.33 -0.16
CA THR A 416 -20.52 25.45 -0.24
C THR A 416 -20.90 23.99 -0.07
N LEU A 417 -21.74 23.66 0.92
CA LEU A 417 -22.25 22.29 1.12
C LEU A 417 -23.14 21.83 -0.05
N GLN A 418 -23.98 22.71 -0.60
CA GLN A 418 -24.80 22.40 -1.79
C GLN A 418 -23.93 22.10 -3.00
N ASN A 419 -22.89 22.89 -3.25
CA ASN A 419 -21.95 22.66 -4.34
C ASN A 419 -21.21 21.33 -4.17
N GLN A 420 -20.74 21.02 -2.96
CA GLN A 420 -20.13 19.72 -2.65
C GLN A 420 -21.13 18.58 -2.90
N LEU A 421 -22.39 18.72 -2.50
CA LEU A 421 -23.42 17.71 -2.72
C LEU A 421 -23.67 17.49 -4.22
N ASN A 422 -23.80 18.58 -5.00
CA ASN A 422 -23.99 18.52 -6.44
C ASN A 422 -22.80 17.84 -7.15
N GLU A 423 -21.57 18.11 -6.70
CA GLU A 423 -20.37 17.46 -7.22
C GLU A 423 -20.37 15.95 -6.91
N GLN A 424 -20.70 15.56 -5.67
CA GLN A 424 -20.82 14.14 -5.31
C GLN A 424 -21.94 13.43 -6.09
N GLU A 425 -23.07 14.10 -6.32
CA GLU A 425 -24.15 13.58 -7.17
C GLU A 425 -23.69 13.39 -8.62
N GLY A 426 -22.91 14.34 -9.16
CA GLY A 426 -22.29 14.21 -10.47
C GLY A 426 -21.35 13.00 -10.56
N GLN A 427 -20.47 12.83 -9.57
CA GLN A 427 -19.57 11.68 -9.48
C GLN A 427 -20.33 10.36 -9.35
N ALA A 428 -21.38 10.30 -8.52
CA ALA A 428 -22.21 9.11 -8.37
C ALA A 428 -22.89 8.71 -9.69
N ARG A 429 -23.38 9.69 -10.47
CA ARG A 429 -23.94 9.43 -11.81
C ARG A 429 -22.89 8.86 -12.76
N GLN A 430 -21.65 9.38 -12.73
CA GLN A 430 -20.56 8.87 -13.56
C GLN A 430 -20.20 7.43 -13.20
N TYR A 431 -20.05 7.10 -11.91
CA TYR A 431 -19.79 5.73 -11.46
C TYR A 431 -20.94 4.78 -11.83
N GLN A 432 -22.19 5.24 -11.73
CA GLN A 432 -23.34 4.44 -12.14
C GLN A 432 -23.33 4.15 -13.65
N GLN A 433 -23.00 5.15 -14.48
CA GLN A 433 -22.82 4.96 -15.92
C GLN A 433 -21.69 3.95 -16.23
N GLN A 434 -20.55 4.07 -15.55
CA GLN A 434 -19.43 3.13 -15.68
C GLN A 434 -19.83 1.70 -15.29
N LEU A 435 -20.56 1.53 -14.18
CA LEU A 435 -21.09 0.23 -13.76
C LEU A 435 -22.04 -0.36 -14.81
N THR A 436 -22.94 0.46 -15.38
CA THR A 436 -23.84 -0.03 -16.44
C THR A 436 -23.09 -0.41 -17.71
N ALA A 437 -22.10 0.39 -18.12
CA ALA A 437 -21.29 0.12 -19.31
C ALA A 437 -20.44 -1.15 -19.16
N THR A 438 -19.80 -1.34 -17.99
CA THR A 438 -19.02 -2.54 -17.68
C THR A 438 -19.91 -3.78 -17.63
N ARG A 439 -21.11 -3.70 -17.04
CA ARG A 439 -22.10 -4.80 -17.07
C ARG A 439 -22.55 -5.13 -18.49
N GLN A 440 -22.82 -4.13 -19.32
CA GLN A 440 -23.23 -4.35 -20.72
C GLN A 440 -22.10 -4.96 -21.56
N ALA A 441 -20.86 -4.48 -21.38
CA ALA A 441 -19.68 -5.04 -22.04
C ALA A 441 -19.45 -6.51 -21.64
N LEU A 442 -19.56 -6.81 -20.35
CA LEU A 442 -19.49 -8.19 -19.86
C LEU A 442 -20.63 -9.05 -20.42
N ALA A 443 -21.86 -8.54 -20.44
CA ALA A 443 -22.99 -9.26 -21.01
C ALA A 443 -22.79 -9.58 -22.51
N ALA A 444 -22.28 -8.63 -23.29
CA ALA A 444 -21.97 -8.83 -24.70
C ALA A 444 -20.84 -9.86 -24.91
N SER A 445 -19.78 -9.80 -24.09
CA SER A 445 -18.67 -10.77 -24.10
C SER A 445 -19.13 -12.18 -23.73
N LEU A 446 -20.03 -12.32 -22.75
CA LEU A 446 -20.59 -13.62 -22.39
C LEU A 446 -21.55 -14.14 -23.46
N GLN A 447 -22.37 -13.27 -24.06
CA GLN A 447 -23.33 -13.66 -25.08
C GLN A 447 -22.66 -14.20 -26.35
N SER A 448 -21.51 -13.65 -26.76
CA SER A 448 -20.73 -14.19 -27.90
C SER A 448 -20.24 -15.62 -27.65
N LEU A 449 -20.12 -16.01 -26.38
CA LEU A 449 -19.72 -17.34 -25.91
C LEU A 449 -20.90 -18.21 -25.46
N SER A 450 -22.13 -17.81 -25.78
CA SER A 450 -23.38 -18.48 -25.39
C SER A 450 -23.56 -18.63 -23.87
N LEU A 451 -23.03 -17.68 -23.10
CA LEU A 451 -23.16 -17.59 -21.66
C LEU A 451 -24.03 -16.39 -21.26
N SER A 452 -24.69 -16.49 -20.10
CA SER A 452 -25.42 -15.39 -19.48
C SER A 452 -24.63 -14.82 -18.29
N VAL A 453 -24.82 -13.53 -18.01
CA VAL A 453 -24.30 -12.90 -16.80
C VAL A 453 -24.93 -13.59 -15.57
N PRO A 454 -24.15 -14.01 -14.57
CA PRO A 454 -24.69 -14.58 -13.33
C PRO A 454 -25.47 -13.54 -12.52
N ASP A 455 -26.40 -14.02 -11.70
CA ASP A 455 -27.10 -13.19 -10.72
C ASP A 455 -26.11 -12.56 -9.71
N GLU A 456 -26.46 -11.40 -9.16
CA GLU A 456 -25.62 -10.72 -8.17
C GLU A 456 -25.35 -11.62 -6.95
N GLY A 457 -24.08 -11.78 -6.59
CA GLY A 457 -23.63 -12.63 -5.49
C GLY A 457 -23.34 -14.08 -5.89
N ALA A 458 -23.70 -14.50 -7.10
CA ALA A 458 -23.37 -15.82 -7.63
C ALA A 458 -22.11 -15.82 -8.52
N GLU A 459 -21.41 -14.68 -8.66
CA GLU A 459 -20.31 -14.53 -9.61
C GLU A 459 -19.12 -15.46 -9.31
N SER A 460 -18.80 -15.65 -8.03
CA SER A 460 -17.70 -16.52 -7.59
C SER A 460 -17.98 -17.99 -7.87
N ALA A 461 -19.20 -18.46 -7.57
CA ALA A 461 -19.64 -19.82 -7.86
C ALA A 461 -19.68 -20.07 -9.37
N TRP A 462 -20.17 -19.10 -10.14
CA TRP A 462 -20.21 -19.16 -11.60
C TRP A 462 -18.81 -19.27 -12.20
N LEU A 463 -17.86 -18.44 -11.76
CA LEU A 463 -16.46 -18.52 -12.21
C LEU A 463 -15.84 -19.87 -11.86
N SER A 464 -16.04 -20.36 -10.64
CA SER A 464 -15.50 -21.65 -10.20
C SER A 464 -16.03 -22.82 -11.03
N ALA A 465 -17.30 -22.78 -11.43
CA ALA A 465 -17.87 -23.79 -12.31
C ALA A 465 -17.19 -23.78 -13.69
N ARG A 466 -16.99 -22.60 -14.29
CA ARG A 466 -16.31 -22.47 -15.60
C ARG A 466 -14.84 -22.88 -15.54
N GLU A 467 -14.16 -22.58 -14.44
CA GLU A 467 -12.80 -23.05 -14.18
C GLU A 467 -12.72 -24.57 -14.12
N SER A 468 -13.68 -25.22 -13.43
CA SER A 468 -13.71 -26.68 -13.33
C SER A 468 -13.94 -27.39 -14.67
N GLU A 469 -14.77 -26.80 -15.55
CA GLU A 469 -15.01 -27.32 -16.89
C GLU A 469 -13.76 -27.17 -17.77
N TYR A 470 -13.05 -26.05 -17.66
CA TYR A 470 -11.79 -25.85 -18.36
C TYR A 470 -10.70 -26.81 -17.88
N THR A 471 -10.57 -27.05 -16.57
CA THR A 471 -9.62 -28.04 -16.04
C THR A 471 -9.92 -29.45 -16.52
N LEU A 472 -11.20 -29.86 -16.55
CA LEU A 472 -11.61 -31.16 -17.09
C LEU A 472 -11.23 -31.29 -18.58
N TRP A 473 -11.42 -30.23 -19.36
CA TRP A 473 -11.02 -30.20 -20.76
C TRP A 473 -9.50 -30.34 -20.93
N GLN A 474 -8.70 -29.64 -20.10
CA GLN A 474 -7.24 -29.75 -20.10
C GLN A 474 -6.77 -31.17 -19.75
N GLU A 475 -7.39 -31.83 -18.77
CA GLU A 475 -7.09 -33.23 -18.41
C GLU A 475 -7.36 -34.18 -19.57
N LYS A 476 -8.49 -34.01 -20.27
CA LYS A 476 -8.84 -34.80 -21.45
C LYS A 476 -7.91 -34.53 -22.63
N GLN A 477 -7.45 -33.29 -22.81
CA GLN A 477 -6.45 -32.94 -23.81
C GLN A 477 -5.09 -33.56 -23.50
N ALA A 478 -4.67 -33.57 -22.23
CA ALA A 478 -3.45 -34.23 -21.81
C ALA A 478 -3.52 -35.75 -22.03
N GLN A 479 -4.64 -36.39 -21.68
CA GLN A 479 -4.89 -37.81 -21.97
C GLN A 479 -4.82 -38.11 -23.48
N HIS A 480 -5.43 -37.26 -24.30
CA HIS A 480 -5.38 -37.36 -25.76
C HIS A 480 -3.94 -37.27 -26.30
N GLY A 481 -3.10 -36.40 -25.75
CA GLY A 481 -1.69 -36.30 -26.15
C GLY A 481 -0.79 -37.46 -25.72
N THR A 482 -1.23 -38.27 -24.74
CA THR A 482 -0.48 -39.46 -24.27
C THR A 482 -0.83 -40.76 -24.99
N ILE A 483 -1.96 -40.81 -25.70
CA ILE A 483 -2.44 -41.97 -26.49
C ILE A 483 -1.98 -41.82 -27.93
#